data_AF-A0A2E3DFQ7-F1
#
_entry.id   AF-A0A2E3DFQ7-F1
#
_cell.length_a   1.000
_cell.length_b   1.000
_cell.length_c   1.000
_cell.angle_alpha   90.00
_cell.angle_beta   90.00
_cell.angle_gamma   90.00
#
_symmetry.space_group_name_H-M   'P 1'
#
loop_
_entity.id
_entity.type
_entity.pdbx_description
1 polymer ?
#
loop_
_entity_poly.entity_id
_entity_poly.type
_entity_poly.pdbx_seq_one_letter_code
_entity_poly.pdbx_strand_id
1 'polypeptide(L)' 'MNNLKTIFKIAEHFDGKIAGCDRLSLAMDIDAVNDINPLNLEAMLNDLDGPHTAHDVYGIAANFDRKTLTLQNGWTPRFT' A
#
# COMPACT_ATOMS: atom_id res chain seq x y z
N MET A 1 -0.99 12.32 -11.60
CA MET A 1 -0.16 13.42 -11.06
C MET A 1 -0.25 13.39 -9.53
N ASN A 2 0.80 12.86 -8.91
CA ASN A 2 1.11 12.77 -7.48
C ASN A 2 -0.05 12.73 -6.47
N ASN A 3 -0.68 11.56 -6.37
CA ASN A 3 -1.36 11.13 -5.14
C ASN A 3 -0.37 10.80 -4.01
N LEU A 4 0.91 11.15 -4.15
CA LEU A 4 1.96 10.98 -3.14
C LEU A 4 1.50 11.47 -1.76
N LYS A 5 0.78 12.60 -1.68
CA LYS A 5 0.22 13.10 -0.42
C LYS A 5 -0.78 12.12 0.22
N THR A 6 -1.64 11.50 -0.58
CA THR A 6 -2.60 10.49 -0.13
C THR A 6 -1.88 9.22 0.30
N ILE A 7 -0.90 8.77 -0.49
CA ILE A 7 -0.07 7.61 -0.16
C ILE A 7 0.67 7.81 1.16
N PHE A 8 1.29 8.97 1.37
CA PHE A 8 1.96 9.29 2.63
C PHE A 8 1.00 9.30 3.82
N LYS A 9 -0.24 9.78 3.66
CA LYS A 9 -1.25 9.72 4.72
C LYS A 9 -1.66 8.28 5.06
N ILE A 10 -1.83 7.44 4.05
CA ILE A 10 -2.11 6.01 4.24
C ILE A 10 -0.93 5.38 4.97
N ALA A 11 0.29 5.52 4.45
CA ALA A 11 1.48 4.94 5.06
C ALA A 11 1.72 5.44 6.50
N GLU A 12 1.49 6.73 6.77
CA GLU A 12 1.58 7.33 8.11
C GLU A 12 0.58 6.70 9.09
N HIS A 13 -0.63 6.39 8.64
CA HIS A 13 -1.62 5.70 9.48
C HIS A 13 -1.17 4.29 9.90
N PHE A 14 -0.35 3.62 9.08
CA PHE A 14 0.16 2.27 9.35
C PHE A 14 1.59 2.24 9.92
N ASP A 15 2.21 3.41 10.14
CA ASP A 15 3.56 3.49 10.68
C ASP A 15 3.63 2.85 12.08
N GLY A 16 4.61 1.97 12.27
CA GLY A 16 4.76 1.16 13.48
C GLY A 16 3.71 0.05 13.68
N LYS A 17 2.71 -0.09 12.79
CA LYS A 17 1.71 -1.19 12.83
C LYS A 17 2.14 -2.42 12.03
N ILE A 18 3.15 -2.28 11.17
CA ILE A 18 3.69 -3.36 10.35
C ILE A 18 5.15 -3.61 10.76
N ALA A 19 5.42 -4.79 11.29
CA ALA A 19 6.76 -5.14 11.75
C ALA A 19 7.76 -5.10 10.58
N GLY A 20 8.85 -4.34 10.74
CA GLY A 20 9.92 -4.26 9.76
C GLY A 20 9.61 -3.40 8.52
N CYS A 21 8.50 -2.67 8.50
CA CYS A 21 8.16 -1.73 7.41
C CYS A 21 7.96 -0.33 7.99
N ASP A 22 8.89 0.58 7.69
CA ASP A 22 8.76 2.00 8.06
C ASP A 22 7.83 2.75 7.10
N ARG A 23 7.32 3.91 7.53
CA ARG A 23 6.45 4.77 6.73
C ARG A 23 6.95 5.07 5.31
N LEU A 24 8.23 5.38 5.15
CA LEU A 24 8.77 5.78 3.83
C LEU A 24 8.84 4.57 2.90
N SER A 25 9.35 3.46 3.41
CA SER A 25 9.37 2.15 2.73
C SER A 25 7.96 1.77 2.26
N LEU A 26 6.97 1.86 3.15
CA LEU A 26 5.58 1.54 2.82
C LEU A 26 5.00 2.50 1.78
N ALA A 27 5.26 3.80 1.90
CA ALA A 27 4.79 4.79 0.92
C ALA A 27 5.35 4.50 -0.47
N MET A 28 6.63 4.13 -0.57
CA MET A 28 7.27 3.77 -1.85
C MET A 28 6.68 2.47 -2.42
N ASP A 29 6.41 1.47 -1.59
CA ASP A 29 5.79 0.22 -2.04
C ASP A 29 4.36 0.44 -2.54
N ILE A 30 3.54 1.26 -1.85
CA ILE A 30 2.19 1.61 -2.30
C ILE A 30 2.23 2.37 -3.63
N ASP A 31 3.17 3.32 -3.79
CA ASP A 31 3.35 4.08 -5.04
C ASP A 31 3.73 3.16 -6.21
N ALA A 32 4.70 2.25 -5.98
CA ALA A 32 5.12 1.28 -6.99
C ALA A 32 4.00 0.30 -7.36
N VAL A 33 3.21 -0.16 -6.38
CA VAL A 33 2.05 -1.02 -6.64
C VAL A 33 0.98 -0.27 -7.42
N ASN A 34 0.72 0.99 -7.10
CA ASN A 34 -0.23 1.83 -7.83
C ASN A 34 0.18 2.06 -9.29
N ASP A 35 1.48 2.09 -9.59
CA ASP A 35 1.96 2.22 -10.97
C ASP A 35 1.72 0.94 -11.80
N ILE A 36 1.86 -0.24 -11.22
CA ILE A 36 1.64 -1.53 -11.92
C ILE A 36 0.19 -2.00 -11.87
N ASN A 37 -0.56 -1.58 -10.85
CA ASN A 37 -1.95 -1.93 -10.62
C ASN A 37 -2.65 -0.73 -9.96
N PRO A 38 -3.23 0.18 -10.75
CA PRO A 38 -3.83 1.42 -10.27
C PRO A 38 -4.74 1.18 -9.08
N LEU A 39 -4.44 1.83 -7.96
CA LEU A 39 -5.19 1.68 -6.72
C LEU A 39 -6.24 2.78 -6.59
N ASN A 40 -7.37 2.46 -5.97
CA ASN A 40 -8.33 3.48 -5.54
C ASN A 40 -7.88 4.13 -4.23
N LEU A 41 -6.85 4.96 -4.30
CA LEU A 41 -6.20 5.60 -3.15
C LEU A 41 -7.14 6.50 -2.33
N GLU A 42 -8.16 7.09 -2.97
CA GLU A 42 -9.16 7.89 -2.26
C GLU A 42 -10.08 7.01 -1.41
N ALA A 43 -10.53 5.87 -1.96
CA ALA A 43 -11.32 4.90 -1.19
C ALA A 43 -10.52 4.31 -0.02
N MET A 44 -9.24 3.98 -0.23
CA MET A 44 -8.34 3.55 0.84
C MET A 44 -8.21 4.62 1.94
N LEU A 45 -8.06 5.89 1.56
CA LEU A 45 -7.97 7.00 2.53
C LEU A 45 -9.27 7.19 3.33
N ASN A 46 -10.42 6.91 2.73
CA ASN A 46 -11.72 6.97 3.40
C ASN A 46 -12.00 5.74 4.29
N ASP A 47 -11.22 4.66 4.14
CA ASP A 47 -11.37 3.39 4.86
C ASP A 47 -10.11 3.01 5.66
N LEU A 48 -9.35 3.99 6.19
CA LEU A 48 -8.05 3.75 6.84
C LEU A 48 -8.11 2.74 8.00
N ASP A 49 -9.17 2.80 8.82
CA ASP A 49 -9.40 1.88 9.94
C ASP A 49 -10.17 0.62 9.52
N GLY A 50 -10.50 0.49 8.24
CA GLY A 50 -11.31 -0.59 7.70
C GLY A 50 -10.49 -1.83 7.31
N PRO A 51 -11.14 -3.00 7.27
CA PRO A 51 -10.47 -4.26 6.97
C PRO A 51 -9.99 -4.34 5.52
N HIS A 52 -10.55 -3.56 4.59
CA HIS A 52 -10.12 -3.58 3.19
C HIS A 52 -8.81 -2.84 3.00
N THR A 53 -8.69 -1.62 3.55
CA THR A 53 -7.43 -0.87 3.46
C THR A 53 -6.33 -1.58 4.23
N ALA A 54 -6.64 -2.11 5.42
CA ALA A 54 -5.69 -2.92 6.16
C ALA A 54 -5.22 -4.14 5.34
N HIS A 55 -6.15 -4.92 4.76
CA HIS A 55 -5.78 -6.05 3.89
C HIS A 55 -4.80 -5.65 2.79
N ASP A 56 -5.07 -4.53 2.10
CA ASP A 56 -4.25 -4.08 0.99
C ASP A 56 -2.88 -3.58 1.45
N VAL A 57 -2.82 -2.79 2.52
CA VAL A 57 -1.57 -2.24 3.05
C VAL A 57 -0.66 -3.33 3.63
N TYR A 58 -1.20 -4.24 4.45
CA TYR A 58 -0.46 -5.40 4.95
C TYR A 58 -0.06 -6.35 3.82
N GLY A 59 -0.95 -6.54 2.84
CA GLY A 59 -0.71 -7.40 1.69
C GLY A 59 0.41 -6.87 0.79
N ILE A 60 0.44 -5.57 0.51
CA ILE A 60 1.54 -4.90 -0.21
C ILE A 60 2.85 -5.11 0.53
N ALA A 61 2.90 -4.80 1.83
CA ALA A 61 4.13 -4.92 2.64
C ALA A 61 4.66 -6.36 2.69
N ALA A 62 3.79 -7.37 2.62
CA ALA A 62 4.16 -8.78 2.71
C ALA A 62 4.45 -9.44 1.34
N ASN A 63 3.85 -8.95 0.25
CA ASN A 63 3.87 -9.65 -1.05
C ASN A 63 4.54 -8.85 -2.17
N PHE A 64 4.88 -7.58 -1.98
CA PHE A 64 5.59 -6.81 -3.00
C PHE A 64 7.09 -7.13 -3.00
N ASP A 65 7.60 -7.66 -4.11
CA ASP A 65 9.03 -7.86 -4.30
C ASP A 65 9.65 -6.61 -4.96
N ARG A 66 10.43 -5.85 -4.19
CA ARG A 66 11.09 -4.62 -4.65
C ARG A 66 12.16 -4.85 -5.73
N LYS A 67 12.69 -6.07 -5.88
CA LYS A 67 13.70 -6.37 -6.91
C LYS A 67 13.05 -6.60 -8.26
N THR A 68 11.91 -7.29 -8.27
CA THR A 68 11.20 -7.63 -9.51
C THR A 68 10.06 -6.66 -9.82
N LEU A 69 9.68 -5.81 -8.86
CA LEU A 69 8.55 -4.89 -8.91
C LEU A 69 7.22 -5.60 -9.22
N THR A 70 7.01 -6.76 -8.59
CA THR A 70 5.82 -7.58 -8.79
C THR A 70 5.21 -8.04 -7.48
N LEU A 71 3.89 -8.20 -7.46
CA LEU A 71 3.16 -8.86 -6.38
C LEU A 71 3.33 -10.38 -6.49
N GLN A 72 3.74 -10.99 -5.38
CA GLN A 72 4.03 -12.43 -5.29
C GLN A 72 2.83 -13.22 -4.73
N ASN A 73 2.96 -14.54 -4.71
CA ASN A 73 2.02 -15.47 -4.06
C ASN A 73 0.57 -15.44 -4.60
N GLY A 74 0.36 -14.91 -5.81
CA GLY A 74 -0.99 -14.73 -6.38
C GLY A 74 -1.84 -13.71 -5.63
N TRP A 75 -1.21 -12.85 -4.82
CA TRP A 75 -1.90 -11.81 -4.07
C TRP A 75 -2.27 -10.63 -4.98
N THR A 76 -3.44 -10.05 -4.76
CA THR A 76 -3.93 -8.84 -5.45
C THR A 76 -4.60 -7.91 -4.45
N PRO A 77 -4.41 -6.58 -4.57
CA PRO A 77 -5.15 -5.61 -3.77
C PRO A 77 -6.63 -5.62 -4.15
N ARG A 78 -7.48 -5.17 -3.23
CA ARG A 78 -8.93 -5.08 -3.36
C ARG A 78 -9.39 -3.71 -3.86
N PHE A 79 -8.67 -2.65 -3.49
CA PHE A 79 -8.90 -1.31 -4.00
C PHE A 79 -8.11 -1.10 -5.30
N THR A 80 -8.72 -1.48 -6.42
CA THR A 80 -8.20 -1.28 -7.80
C THR A 80 -9.24 -0.61 -8.69
#